data_AF-A0A4R1KX55-F1
#
_entry.id   AF-A0A4R1KX55-F1
#
_cell.length_a   1.000
_cell.length_b   1.000
_cell.length_c   1.000
_cell.angle_alpha   90.00
_cell.angle_beta   90.00
_cell.angle_gamma   90.00
#
_symmetry.space_group_name_H-M   'P 1'
#
loop_
_entity.id
_entity.type
_entity.pdbx_description
1 polymer ?
#
loop_
_entity_poly.entity_id
_entity_poly.type
_entity_poly.pdbx_seq_one_letter_code
_entity_poly.pdbx_strand_id
1 'polypeptide(L)' 'MPTIQTKPFVAGNSQAIRLPKDFAYPDNTPLILTKHNGVITIRPVENLSTVPEIFAQIGKQMGEFERIELDETERNW' A
#
# COMPACT_ATOMS: atom_id res chain seq x y z
N MET A 1 14.26 -8.60 -8.64
CA MET A 1 13.78 -9.15 -7.34
C MET A 1 13.88 -10.66 -7.39
N PRO A 2 14.43 -11.33 -6.38
CA PRO A 2 14.49 -12.78 -6.35
C PRO A 2 13.08 -13.38 -6.33
N THR A 3 12.81 -14.31 -7.24
CA THR A 3 11.54 -15.05 -7.28
C THR A 3 11.73 -16.36 -6.53
N ILE A 4 10.96 -16.58 -5.47
CA ILE A 4 10.95 -17.85 -4.75
C ILE A 4 9.67 -18.62 -5.09
N GLN A 5 9.82 -19.90 -5.38
CA GLN A 5 8.69 -20.81 -5.61
C GLN A 5 8.38 -21.58 -4.33
N THR A 6 7.13 -21.50 -3.89
CA THR A 6 6.63 -22.19 -2.69
C THR A 6 5.40 -23.01 -3.05
N LYS A 7 5.25 -24.18 -2.41
CA LYS A 7 4.08 -25.03 -2.65
C LYS A 7 2.94 -24.67 -1.68
N PRO A 8 1.69 -24.54 -2.16
CA PRO A 8 0.54 -24.42 -1.27
C PRO A 8 0.33 -25.74 -0.50
N PHE A 9 -0.18 -25.63 0.70
CA PHE A 9 -0.53 -26.76 1.56
C PHE A 9 -1.83 -26.48 2.31
N VAL A 10 -2.34 -27.46 3.04
CA VAL A 10 -3.54 -27.33 3.86
C VAL A 10 -3.15 -27.19 5.33
N ALA A 11 -3.70 -26.20 6.01
CA ALA A 11 -3.56 -25.95 7.45
C ALA A 11 -4.95 -26.03 8.09
N GLY A 12 -5.26 -27.18 8.71
CA GLY A 12 -6.61 -27.47 9.20
C GLY A 12 -7.59 -27.59 8.05
N ASN A 13 -8.58 -26.68 7.99
CA ASN A 13 -9.59 -26.64 6.92
C ASN A 13 -9.30 -25.57 5.85
N SER A 14 -8.16 -24.89 5.94
CA SER A 14 -7.83 -23.74 5.10
C SER A 14 -6.60 -24.02 4.23
N GLN A 15 -6.54 -23.41 3.05
CA GLN A 15 -5.34 -23.39 2.22
C GLN A 15 -4.33 -22.36 2.74
N ALA A 16 -3.05 -22.71 2.73
CA ALA A 16 -1.95 -21.88 3.20
C ALA A 16 -0.73 -21.96 2.28
N ILE A 17 0.15 -20.96 2.38
CA ILE A 17 1.44 -20.90 1.69
C ILE A 17 2.51 -20.61 2.74
N ARG A 18 3.64 -21.32 2.69
CA ARG A 18 4.79 -21.03 3.56
C ARG A 18 5.56 -19.86 3.00
N LEU A 19 5.72 -18.79 3.78
CA LEU A 19 6.59 -17.68 3.44
C LEU A 19 8.03 -18.01 3.87
N PRO A 20 9.03 -17.94 2.95
CA PRO A 20 10.44 -18.02 3.32
C PRO A 20 10.81 -16.89 4.27
N LYS A 21 11.89 -17.07 5.05
CA LYS A 21 12.34 -16.10 6.07
C LYS A 21 12.49 -14.69 5.50
N ASP A 22 13.03 -14.56 4.29
CA ASP A 22 13.28 -13.28 3.63
C ASP A 22 12.00 -12.52 3.24
N PHE A 23 10.85 -13.21 3.23
CA PHE A 23 9.53 -12.67 2.88
C PHE A 23 8.53 -12.78 4.04
N ALA A 24 8.98 -13.18 5.22
CA ALA A 24 8.12 -13.33 6.39
C ALA A 24 7.76 -11.95 6.97
N TYR A 25 6.49 -11.76 7.29
CA TYR A 25 6.03 -10.60 8.05
C TYR A 25 6.35 -10.79 9.54
N PRO A 26 6.49 -9.69 10.31
CA PRO A 26 6.60 -9.78 11.76
C PRO A 26 5.39 -10.50 12.39
N ASP A 27 5.62 -11.11 13.56
CA ASP A 27 4.59 -11.84 14.27
C ASP A 27 3.37 -10.95 14.57
N ASN A 28 2.16 -11.53 14.44
CA ASN A 28 0.87 -10.85 14.65
C ASN A 28 0.62 -9.61 13.78
N THR A 29 1.30 -9.48 12.63
CA THR A 29 1.02 -8.39 11.68
C THR A 29 -0.32 -8.62 10.98
N PRO A 30 -1.28 -7.68 11.06
CA PRO A 30 -2.52 -7.76 10.30
C PRO A 30 -2.24 -7.53 8.80
N LEU A 31 -2.78 -8.41 7.95
CA LEU A 31 -2.53 -8.41 6.51
C LEU A 31 -3.83 -8.24 5.72
N ILE A 32 -3.72 -7.56 4.58
CA ILE A 32 -4.77 -7.41 3.58
C ILE A 32 -4.37 -8.22 2.35
N LEU A 33 -5.30 -9.05 1.87
CA LEU A 33 -5.15 -9.79 0.62
C LEU A 33 -6.01 -9.14 -0.46
N THR A 34 -5.39 -8.77 -1.57
CA THR A 34 -6.07 -8.22 -2.75
C THR A 34 -5.80 -9.12 -3.96
N LYS A 35 -6.85 -9.49 -4.71
CA LYS A 35 -6.73 -10.31 -5.92
C LYS A 35 -7.08 -9.48 -7.14
N HIS A 36 -6.17 -9.42 -8.10
CA HIS A 36 -6.38 -8.71 -9.36
C HIS A 36 -5.71 -9.47 -10.51
N ASN A 37 -6.43 -9.75 -11.60
CA ASN A 37 -5.92 -10.46 -12.79
C ASN A 37 -5.17 -11.76 -12.49
N GLY A 38 -5.68 -12.57 -11.54
CA GLY A 38 -5.06 -13.84 -11.14
C GLY A 38 -3.82 -13.69 -10.24
N VAL A 39 -3.39 -12.46 -9.94
CA VAL A 39 -2.31 -12.16 -9.00
C VAL A 39 -2.90 -11.84 -7.63
N ILE A 40 -2.38 -12.50 -6.59
CA ILE A 40 -2.71 -12.19 -5.19
C ILE A 40 -1.59 -11.32 -4.64
N THR A 41 -1.95 -10.12 -4.18
CA THR A 41 -1.05 -9.18 -3.52
C THR A 41 -1.37 -9.15 -2.03
N ILE A 42 -0.37 -9.44 -1.20
CA ILE A 42 -0.47 -9.43 0.25
C ILE A 42 0.29 -8.19 0.74
N ARG A 43 -0.36 -7.37 1.56
CA ARG A 43 0.24 -6.16 2.14
C ARG A 43 -0.13 -6.05 3.62
N PRO A 44 0.74 -5.47 4.48
CA PRO A 44 0.34 -5.12 5.83
C PRO A 44 -0.77 -4.08 5.82
N VAL A 45 -1.62 -4.08 6.85
CA VAL A 45 -2.61 -3.01 7.04
C VAL A 45 -1.86 -1.71 7.31
N GLU A 46 -2.12 -0.70 6.48
CA GLU A 46 -1.55 0.62 6.68
C GLU A 46 -2.14 1.26 7.94
N ASN A 47 -1.27 1.80 8.79
CA ASN A 47 -1.64 2.59 9.95
C ASN A 47 -1.35 4.06 9.69
N LEU A 48 -2.12 4.94 10.34
CA LEU A 48 -2.00 6.39 10.16
C LEU A 48 -0.64 6.95 10.59
N SER A 49 0.20 6.17 11.28
CA SER A 49 1.57 6.57 11.63
C SER A 49 2.49 6.78 10.44
N THR A 50 2.17 6.22 9.26
CA THR A 50 2.96 6.42 8.03
C THR A 50 2.59 7.70 7.26
N VAL A 51 1.46 8.31 7.57
CA VAL A 51 0.92 9.49 6.88
C VAL A 51 1.89 10.69 6.90
N PRO A 52 2.55 11.05 8.02
CA PRO A 52 3.50 12.16 8.04
C PRO A 52 4.68 11.94 7.08
N GLU A 53 5.17 10.71 6.96
CA GLU A 53 6.28 10.36 6.08
C GLU A 53 5.88 10.45 4.60
N ILE A 54 4.66 9.99 4.28
CA ILE A 54 4.06 10.14 2.95
C ILE A 54 3.97 11.62 2.56
N PHE A 55 3.43 12.48 3.45
CA PHE A 55 3.33 13.92 3.18
C PHE A 55 4.71 14.58 3.06
N ALA A 56 5.69 14.17 3.87
CA ALA A 56 7.05 14.67 3.76
C ALA A 56 7.69 14.28 2.40
N GLN A 57 7.39 13.10 1.89
CA GLN A 57 7.88 12.66 0.57
C GLN A 57 7.19 13.40 -0.57
N ILE A 58 5.87 13.63 -0.48
CA ILE A 58 5.11 14.45 -1.43
C ILE A 58 5.68 15.87 -1.45
N GLY A 59 5.91 16.49 -0.29
CA GLY A 59 6.48 17.84 -0.19
C GLY A 59 7.92 17.97 -0.72
N LYS A 60 8.66 16.87 -0.88
CA LYS A 60 9.98 16.88 -1.55
C LYS A 60 9.88 16.80 -3.06
N GLN A 61 8.88 16.07 -3.59
CA GLN A 61 8.66 15.94 -5.03
C GLN A 61 7.90 17.13 -5.61
N MET A 62 7.03 17.70 -4.80
CA MET A 62 6.19 18.80 -5.17
C MET A 62 6.88 20.10 -4.70
N GLY A 63 7.46 20.84 -5.65
CA GLY A 63 8.17 22.10 -5.38
C GLY A 63 7.24 23.21 -4.86
N GLU A 64 7.71 24.46 -4.88
CA GLU A 64 6.86 25.61 -4.51
C GLU A 64 5.63 25.69 -5.42
N PHE A 65 4.45 25.59 -4.81
CA PHE A 65 3.20 25.93 -5.46
C PHE A 65 2.80 27.33 -5.04
N GLU A 66 2.59 28.20 -6.01
CA GLU A 66 1.76 29.37 -5.80
C GLU A 66 0.31 28.96 -5.99
N ARG A 67 -0.46 29.07 -4.92
CA ARG A 67 -1.92 29.01 -5.01
C ARG A 67 -2.37 30.27 -5.75
N ILE A 68 -2.79 30.11 -7.00
CA ILE A 68 -3.43 31.19 -7.75
C ILE A 68 -4.87 31.28 -7.26
N GLU A 69 -5.19 32.35 -6.55
CA GLU A 69 -6.58 32.72 -6.31
C GLU A 69 -7.14 33.26 -7.62
N LEU A 70 -8.05 32.50 -8.22
CA LEU A 70 -8.81 32.95 -9.37
C LEU A 70 -9.90 33.86 -8.82
N ASP A 71 -9.86 35.14 -9.20
CA ASP A 71 -10.93 36.08 -8.87
C ASP A 71 -12.26 35.52 -9.37
N GLU A 72 -13.22 35.40 -8.44
CA GLU A 72 -14.60 35.09 -8.79
C GLU A 72 -15.13 36.24 -9.64
N THR A 73 -15.02 36.09 -10.96
CA THR A 73 -15.63 37.04 -11.89
C THR A 73 -17.13 36.89 -11.68
N GLU A 74 -17.75 37.84 -10.98
CA GLU A 74 -19.21 37.92 -10.85
C GLU A 74 -19.81 37.94 -12.26
N ARG A 75 -20.27 36.77 -12.69
CA ARG A 75 -20.89 36.60 -14.00
C ARG A 75 -22.31 37.14 -13.85
N ASN A 76 -22.54 38.36 -14.31
CA ASN A 76 -23.88 38.93 -14.43
C ASN A 76 -24.66 38.12 -15.48
N TRP A 77 -25.47 37.18 -15.01
CA TRP A 77 -26.61 36.64 -15.73
C TRP A 77 -27.89 37.23 -15.14
#